data_AF-A0A6L7MKW1-F1
#
_entry.id   AF-A0A6L7MKW1-F1
#
_cell.length_a   1.000
_cell.length_b   1.000
_cell.length_c   1.000
_cell.angle_alpha   90.00
_cell.angle_beta   90.00
_cell.angle_gamma   90.00
#
_symmetry.space_group_name_H-M   'P 1'
#
loop_
_entity.id
_entity.type
_entity.pdbx_description
1 polymer ?
#
loop_
_entity_poly.entity_id
_entity_poly.type
_entity_poly.pdbx_seq_one_letter_code
_entity_poly.pdbx_strand_id
1 'polypeptide(L)'
;MSPIRVIVYDDEFEIAGNLASQIKAVCGESQVTPADKDDFQQLMDLIHSRRIALREGDLDSPVSDSQSADQADVIVVDYDLLGYSETSDTTGSRLAYLMRCFLKCGFIIILNRDRIPNPFYLTLGSPTDDFADLHVSSGQIGHPGLWQAPFDGFRPWYWPLIPNANNDLEQCVRDVQENLDAPILSFFELDRVIDWLPRPVRDFLERGQKSKRCEDVTFRDFAEYSSGVDRKDGLTPDQFARVSAARIVTLLNLIILPEQSVLVDAPHLVSRFPSLIQGGGADIEVWNSLCNPVSQEVSGLLDEGLRQYEFRRSHWLWRPAWYWPEISRDESIVEVNDPWAAEEVSWVFCEDISRFVPIDAAREFRAVVSPPFIRRFILDNDSPSTQRYVRHVGKGGPLDPCQIDYVPLSALSM
;
A
#
# COMPACT_ATOMS: atom_id res chain seq x y z
N MET A 1 13.17 -15.85 -5.41
CA MET A 1 13.06 -14.45 -5.87
C MET A 1 14.45 -13.94 -6.14
N SER A 2 14.63 -13.07 -7.14
CA SER A 2 15.91 -12.39 -7.34
C SER A 2 16.22 -11.51 -6.10
N PRO A 3 17.50 -11.38 -5.70
CA PRO A 3 17.86 -10.45 -4.64
C PRO A 3 17.40 -9.04 -4.98
N ILE A 4 16.71 -8.37 -4.05
CA ILE A 4 16.28 -6.98 -4.22
C ILE A 4 17.42 -6.03 -3.83
N ARG A 5 17.52 -4.90 -4.53
CA ARG A 5 18.45 -3.81 -4.26
C ARG A 5 17.72 -2.71 -3.51
N VAL A 6 18.12 -2.50 -2.26
CA VAL A 6 17.55 -1.51 -1.36
C VAL A 6 18.59 -0.43 -1.07
N ILE A 7 18.24 0.84 -1.28
CA ILE A 7 19.07 1.98 -0.87
C ILE A 7 18.37 2.72 0.26
N VAL A 8 19.09 3.02 1.34
CA VAL A 8 18.55 3.74 2.50
C VAL A 8 19.20 5.12 2.58
N TYR A 9 18.38 6.17 2.50
CA TYR A 9 18.79 7.57 2.66
C TYR A 9 18.32 8.11 4.00
N ASP A 10 19.27 8.63 4.77
CA ASP A 10 19.10 9.30 6.05
C ASP A 10 20.16 10.41 6.12
N ASP A 11 19.90 11.50 6.83
CA ASP A 11 20.89 12.54 7.11
C ASP A 11 21.83 12.19 8.26
N GLU A 12 21.46 11.21 9.07
CA GLU A 12 22.30 10.57 10.07
C GLU A 12 22.80 9.20 9.56
N PHE A 13 24.01 9.16 9.00
CA PHE A 13 24.58 7.94 8.37
C PHE A 13 24.61 6.70 9.28
N GLU A 14 24.75 6.90 10.60
CA GLU A 14 24.68 5.81 11.57
C GLU A 14 23.26 5.21 11.63
N ILE A 15 22.23 6.03 11.53
CA ILE A 15 20.84 5.60 11.46
C ILE A 15 20.59 4.85 10.14
N ALA A 16 21.02 5.37 9.00
CA ALA A 16 20.95 4.65 7.72
C ALA A 16 21.60 3.26 7.79
N GLY A 17 22.79 3.16 8.39
CA GLY A 17 23.49 1.88 8.59
C GLY A 17 22.74 0.90 9.48
N ASN A 18 22.11 1.39 10.54
CA ASN A 18 21.26 0.58 11.43
C ASN A 18 20.01 0.09 10.71
N LEU A 19 19.32 0.96 9.98
CA LEU A 19 18.13 0.61 9.18
C LEU A 19 18.48 -0.43 8.11
N ALA A 20 19.58 -0.22 7.37
CA ALA A 20 20.07 -1.17 6.39
C ALA A 20 20.35 -2.56 7.02
N SER A 21 20.93 -2.58 8.22
CA SER A 21 21.20 -3.81 8.97
C SER A 21 19.91 -4.54 9.37
N GLN A 22 18.88 -3.80 9.80
CA GLN A 22 17.56 -4.37 10.12
C GLN A 22 16.89 -5.01 8.90
N ILE A 23 16.89 -4.31 7.75
CA ILE A 23 16.34 -4.84 6.50
C ILE A 23 17.11 -6.08 6.06
N LYS A 24 18.45 -6.04 6.11
CA LYS A 24 19.30 -7.18 5.74
C LYS A 24 19.05 -8.41 6.61
N ALA A 25 18.74 -8.22 7.89
CA ALA A 25 18.43 -9.32 8.80
C ALA A 25 17.17 -10.10 8.40
N VAL A 26 16.21 -9.46 7.73
CA VAL A 26 14.96 -10.10 7.27
C VAL A 26 14.95 -10.44 5.79
N CYS A 27 15.70 -9.72 4.95
CA CYS A 27 15.73 -9.91 3.51
C CYS A 27 16.80 -10.90 3.02
N GLY A 28 17.68 -11.40 3.88
CA GLY A 28 18.68 -12.41 3.53
C GLY A 28 19.71 -11.92 2.50
N GLU A 29 19.72 -12.52 1.31
CA GLU A 29 20.72 -12.27 0.24
C GLU A 29 20.57 -10.92 -0.49
N SER A 30 19.55 -10.13 -0.16
CA SER A 30 19.31 -8.82 -0.76
C SER A 30 20.47 -7.84 -0.57
N GLN A 31 20.67 -6.99 -1.58
CA GLN A 31 21.70 -5.95 -1.55
C GLN A 31 21.12 -4.71 -0.89
N VAL A 32 21.40 -4.54 0.41
CA VAL A 32 20.97 -3.37 1.18
C VAL A 32 22.17 -2.46 1.42
N THR A 33 22.09 -1.24 0.88
CA THR A 33 23.18 -0.26 0.94
C THR A 33 22.70 1.01 1.65
N PRO A 34 23.29 1.38 2.79
CA PRO A 34 23.09 2.71 3.35
C PRO A 34 23.82 3.72 2.47
N ALA A 35 23.13 4.78 2.05
CA ALA A 35 23.75 5.87 1.30
C ALA A 35 24.58 6.75 2.25
N ASP A 36 25.78 7.13 1.81
CA ASP A 36 26.59 8.11 2.52
C ASP A 36 26.31 9.54 2.02
N LYS A 37 27.10 10.51 2.53
CA LYS A 37 26.95 11.92 2.18
C LYS A 37 27.17 12.18 0.70
N ASP A 38 28.17 11.51 0.12
CA ASP A 38 28.58 11.71 -1.25
C ASP A 38 27.56 11.07 -2.19
N ASP A 39 27.00 9.91 -1.82
CA ASP A 39 25.88 9.27 -2.52
C ASP A 39 24.64 10.18 -2.55
N PHE A 40 24.27 10.78 -1.41
CA PHE A 40 23.12 11.69 -1.34
C PHE A 40 23.34 12.95 -2.18
N GLN A 41 24.54 13.55 -2.14
CA GLN A 41 24.85 14.72 -2.96
C GLN A 41 24.77 14.38 -4.46
N GLN A 42 25.36 13.24 -4.87
CA GLN A 42 25.31 12.80 -6.26
C GLN A 42 23.88 12.55 -6.74
N LEU A 43 23.03 11.98 -5.89
CA LEU A 43 21.61 11.81 -6.14
C LEU A 43 20.93 13.17 -6.38
N MET A 44 21.15 14.15 -5.51
CA MET A 44 20.53 15.47 -5.61
C MET A 44 21.01 16.22 -6.84
N ASP A 45 22.30 16.18 -7.15
CA ASP A 45 22.88 16.79 -8.35
C ASP A 45 22.30 16.15 -9.62
N LEU A 46 22.16 14.81 -9.65
CA LEU A 46 21.54 14.08 -10.76
C LEU A 46 20.09 14.52 -10.97
N ILE A 47 19.28 14.51 -9.91
CA ILE A 47 17.87 14.93 -9.95
C ILE A 47 17.77 16.38 -10.45
N HIS A 48 18.59 17.28 -9.91
CA HIS A 48 18.61 18.68 -10.30
C HIS A 48 18.95 18.87 -11.78
N SER A 49 19.98 18.17 -12.25
CA SER A 49 20.40 18.21 -13.66
C SER A 49 19.28 17.71 -14.58
N ARG A 50 18.65 16.57 -14.27
CA ARG A 50 17.52 16.04 -15.05
C ARG A 50 16.34 16.99 -15.09
N ARG A 51 16.01 17.59 -13.94
CA ARG A 51 14.93 18.55 -13.82
C ARG A 51 15.17 19.81 -14.65
N ILE A 52 16.41 20.32 -14.67
CA ILE A 52 16.78 21.46 -15.52
C ILE A 52 16.68 21.09 -17.00
N ALA A 53 17.25 19.96 -17.41
CA ALA A 53 17.21 19.52 -18.81
C ALA A 53 15.77 19.43 -19.34
N LEU A 54 14.87 18.84 -18.56
CA LEU A 54 13.44 18.75 -18.92
C LEU A 54 12.76 20.12 -19.00
N ARG A 55 13.07 21.04 -18.08
CA ARG A 55 12.53 22.41 -18.08
C ARG A 55 13.00 23.23 -19.28
N GLU A 56 14.22 22.99 -19.73
CA GLU A 56 14.82 23.66 -20.87
C GLU A 56 14.45 23.00 -22.21
N GLY A 57 13.71 21.88 -22.17
CA GLY A 57 13.30 21.12 -23.35
C GLY A 57 14.43 20.31 -23.98
N ASP A 58 15.53 20.12 -23.25
CA ASP A 58 16.69 19.34 -23.68
C ASP A 58 16.47 17.86 -23.34
N LEU A 59 15.60 17.21 -24.12
CA LEU A 59 15.25 15.79 -23.97
C LEU A 59 16.33 14.84 -24.49
N ASP A 60 17.24 15.34 -25.33
CA ASP A 60 18.25 14.55 -26.04
C ASP A 60 19.62 14.55 -25.33
N SER A 61 19.82 15.45 -24.36
CA SER A 61 21.05 15.45 -23.57
C SER A 61 21.23 14.11 -22.86
N PRO A 62 22.34 13.38 -23.12
CA PRO A 62 22.63 12.13 -22.45
C PRO A 62 22.92 12.44 -20.98
N VAL A 63 21.87 12.44 -20.16
CA VAL A 63 22.06 12.45 -18.73
C VAL A 63 22.70 11.11 -18.41
N SER A 64 23.96 11.15 -17.98
CA SER A 64 24.79 10.00 -17.61
C SER A 64 23.93 8.82 -17.16
N ASP A 65 23.81 7.83 -18.05
CA ASP A 65 22.97 6.67 -17.78
C ASP A 65 23.54 5.91 -16.58
N SER A 66 22.64 5.54 -15.68
CA SER A 66 22.84 4.68 -14.51
C SER A 66 23.68 5.24 -13.35
N GLN A 67 23.01 6.00 -12.47
CA GLN A 67 23.38 6.01 -11.05
C GLN A 67 22.77 4.80 -10.33
N SER A 68 23.34 4.42 -9.19
CA SER A 68 22.83 3.33 -8.34
C SER A 68 21.34 3.49 -8.00
N ALA A 69 20.88 4.73 -7.83
CA ALA A 69 19.49 5.06 -7.52
C ALA A 69 18.49 4.72 -8.64
N ASP A 70 18.88 4.84 -9.92
CA ASP A 70 18.01 4.41 -11.05
C ASP A 70 17.85 2.89 -11.12
N GLN A 71 18.75 2.18 -10.44
CA GLN A 71 18.78 0.74 -10.36
C GLN A 71 18.25 0.24 -9.02
N ALA A 72 17.77 1.10 -8.13
CA ALA A 72 17.20 0.66 -6.86
C ALA A 72 15.81 0.05 -7.10
N ASP A 73 15.62 -1.17 -6.62
CA ASP A 73 14.31 -1.82 -6.61
C ASP A 73 13.46 -1.24 -5.46
N VAL A 74 14.11 -0.86 -4.34
CA VAL A 74 13.47 -0.16 -3.23
C VAL A 74 14.34 1.00 -2.77
N ILE A 75 13.73 2.17 -2.55
CA ILE A 75 14.38 3.29 -1.88
C ILE A 75 13.65 3.55 -0.56
N VAL A 76 14.41 3.62 0.52
CA VAL A 76 13.94 3.99 1.86
C VAL A 76 14.48 5.38 2.18
N VAL A 77 13.63 6.30 2.61
CA VAL A 77 13.99 7.70 2.84
C VAL A 77 13.47 8.13 4.20
N ASP A 78 14.33 8.66 5.06
CA ASP A 78 13.85 9.33 6.28
C ASP A 78 13.09 10.62 5.95
N TYR A 79 12.08 10.94 6.75
CA TYR A 79 11.26 12.12 6.51
C TYR A 79 11.99 13.44 6.81
N ASP A 80 12.81 13.47 7.86
CA ASP A 80 13.42 14.69 8.42
C ASP A 80 14.90 14.83 7.96
N LEU A 81 15.14 15.16 6.70
CA LEU A 81 16.51 15.26 6.11
C LEU A 81 17.24 16.58 6.44
N LEU A 82 17.13 17.10 7.67
CA LEU A 82 17.57 18.45 8.06
C LEU A 82 19.10 18.62 8.15
N GLY A 83 19.85 17.53 8.31
CA GLY A 83 21.30 17.49 8.46
C GLY A 83 22.07 17.86 7.18
N TYR A 84 21.40 17.88 6.03
CA TYR A 84 21.99 18.33 4.77
C TYR A 84 21.81 19.85 4.60
N SER A 85 22.85 20.61 4.95
CA SER A 85 22.84 22.08 4.99
C SER A 85 22.50 22.76 3.66
N GLU A 86 22.69 22.09 2.52
CA GLU A 86 22.37 22.63 1.19
C GLU A 86 20.90 22.39 0.78
N THR A 87 20.20 21.53 1.51
CA THR A 87 18.83 21.10 1.20
C THR A 87 17.89 21.32 2.39
N SER A 88 18.14 22.34 3.23
CA SER A 88 17.45 22.58 4.52
C SER A 88 15.91 22.55 4.50
N ASP A 89 15.31 22.67 3.31
CA ASP A 89 13.86 22.69 3.11
C ASP A 89 13.31 21.40 2.46
N THR A 90 14.17 20.39 2.23
CA THR A 90 13.80 19.14 1.55
C THR A 90 13.38 18.10 2.58
N THR A 91 12.09 17.82 2.67
CA THR A 91 11.57 16.67 3.42
C THR A 91 11.67 15.38 2.60
N GLY A 92 11.55 14.23 3.25
CA GLY A 92 11.47 12.93 2.59
C GLY A 92 10.34 12.86 1.54
N SER A 93 9.18 13.48 1.80
CA SER A 93 8.09 13.60 0.82
C SER A 93 8.50 14.39 -0.42
N ARG A 94 9.24 15.50 -0.24
CA ARG A 94 9.74 16.28 -1.37
C ARG A 94 10.78 15.48 -2.17
N LEU A 95 11.63 14.71 -1.49
CA LEU A 95 12.60 13.85 -2.15
C LEU A 95 11.92 12.70 -2.90
N ALA A 96 10.92 12.04 -2.32
CA ALA A 96 10.13 11.00 -2.97
C ALA A 96 9.45 11.51 -4.25
N TYR A 97 8.90 12.73 -4.22
CA TYR A 97 8.39 13.41 -5.41
C TYR A 97 9.46 13.52 -6.51
N LEU A 98 10.64 14.04 -6.14
CA LEU A 98 11.73 14.23 -7.09
C LEU A 98 12.23 12.88 -7.66
N MET A 99 12.40 11.87 -6.81
CA MET A 99 12.80 10.53 -7.21
C MET A 99 11.78 9.91 -8.19
N ARG A 100 10.49 9.95 -7.84
CA ARG A 100 9.43 9.38 -8.70
C ARG A 100 9.36 10.07 -10.07
N CYS A 101 9.56 11.38 -10.12
CA CYS A 101 9.56 12.15 -11.37
C CYS A 101 10.83 11.95 -12.20
N PHE A 102 12.01 11.91 -11.59
CA PHE A 102 13.28 12.07 -12.31
C PHE A 102 14.19 10.84 -12.29
N LEU A 103 13.83 9.79 -11.55
CA LEU A 103 14.56 8.52 -11.51
C LEU A 103 13.73 7.37 -12.08
N LYS A 104 14.42 6.25 -12.31
CA LYS A 104 13.83 4.96 -12.71
C LYS A 104 13.71 3.96 -11.55
N CYS A 105 13.74 4.45 -10.31
CA CYS A 105 13.65 3.61 -9.12
C CYS A 105 12.29 2.92 -8.99
N GLY A 106 12.29 1.77 -8.31
CA GLY A 106 11.10 0.98 -8.00
C GLY A 106 10.25 1.58 -6.88
N PHE A 107 10.06 0.81 -5.82
CA PHE A 107 9.19 1.14 -4.68
C PHE A 107 9.85 2.15 -3.72
N ILE A 108 9.14 3.18 -3.29
CA ILE A 108 9.63 4.26 -2.42
C ILE A 108 8.92 4.19 -1.07
N ILE A 109 9.71 4.11 0.01
CA ILE A 109 9.24 4.04 1.39
C ILE A 109 9.72 5.28 2.13
N ILE A 110 8.80 5.99 2.79
CA ILE A 110 9.16 7.09 3.71
C ILE A 110 9.06 6.60 5.16
N LEU A 111 10.09 6.90 5.93
CA LEU A 111 10.16 6.60 7.36
C LEU A 111 9.70 7.79 8.21
N ASN A 112 9.12 7.51 9.38
CA ASN A 112 8.97 8.45 10.51
C ASN A 112 8.21 9.76 10.23
N ARG A 113 7.34 9.80 9.21
CA ARG A 113 6.59 11.01 8.81
C ARG A 113 5.90 11.74 9.97
N ASP A 114 5.24 10.99 10.86
CA ASP A 114 4.51 11.57 12.00
C ASP A 114 5.31 11.52 13.31
N ARG A 115 6.57 11.08 13.26
CA ARG A 115 7.45 10.87 14.43
C ARG A 115 6.87 9.93 15.50
N ILE A 116 5.94 9.06 15.10
CA ILE A 116 5.37 8.01 15.94
C ILE A 116 6.23 6.74 15.76
N PRO A 117 6.74 6.12 16.84
CA PRO A 117 7.69 5.01 16.73
C PRO A 117 7.16 3.73 16.12
N ASN A 118 5.90 3.35 16.37
CA ASN A 118 5.29 2.11 15.85
C ASN A 118 3.78 2.33 15.58
N PRO A 119 3.40 3.21 14.64
CA PRO A 119 2.01 3.56 14.44
C PRO A 119 1.22 2.43 13.81
N PHE A 120 -0.01 2.22 14.30
CA PHE A 120 -1.10 1.62 13.56
C PHE A 120 -2.22 2.65 13.41
N TYR A 121 -2.44 3.12 12.20
CA TYR A 121 -3.44 4.16 11.94
C TYR A 121 -4.84 3.56 11.87
N LEU A 122 -5.69 3.93 12.82
CA LEU A 122 -7.10 3.49 12.86
C LEU A 122 -7.95 4.10 11.75
N THR A 123 -7.39 5.02 10.94
CA THR A 123 -8.05 5.54 9.75
C THR A 123 -8.15 4.49 8.64
N LEU A 124 -7.24 3.50 8.62
CA LEU A 124 -7.05 2.51 7.55
C LEU A 124 -6.77 3.10 6.16
N GLY A 125 -6.66 4.43 6.05
CA GLY A 125 -6.32 5.15 4.85
C GLY A 125 -5.04 5.95 5.03
N SER A 126 -4.30 6.12 3.94
CA SER A 126 -3.07 6.92 3.88
C SER A 126 -3.35 8.27 3.21
N PRO A 127 -2.64 9.36 3.57
CA PRO A 127 -2.68 10.59 2.80
C PRO A 127 -2.30 10.32 1.34
N THR A 128 -3.16 10.68 0.40
CA THR A 128 -2.85 10.58 -1.04
C THR A 128 -2.00 11.72 -1.54
N ASP A 129 -1.56 12.68 -0.74
CA ASP A 129 -0.81 13.82 -1.27
C ASP A 129 0.69 13.54 -1.42
N ASP A 130 1.18 12.35 -1.01
CA ASP A 130 2.61 11.99 -1.04
C ASP A 130 2.98 11.10 -2.24
N PHE A 131 4.23 11.17 -2.69
CA PHE A 131 4.78 10.39 -3.80
C PHE A 131 5.47 9.10 -3.36
N ALA A 132 5.55 8.84 -2.05
CA ALA A 132 5.91 7.52 -1.54
C ALA A 132 4.79 6.50 -1.76
N ASP A 133 5.19 5.25 -1.92
CA ASP A 133 4.26 4.12 -2.09
C ASP A 133 3.86 3.53 -0.73
N LEU A 134 4.68 3.74 0.31
CA LEU A 134 4.41 3.29 1.66
C LEU A 134 5.02 4.24 2.72
N HIS A 135 4.29 4.44 3.81
CA HIS A 135 4.79 5.07 5.03
C HIS A 135 4.89 4.05 6.15
N VAL A 136 6.06 3.98 6.79
CA VAL A 136 6.26 3.18 8.00
C VAL A 136 7.13 3.95 8.99
N SER A 137 7.23 3.45 10.22
CA SER A 137 8.25 3.92 11.15
C SER A 137 9.56 3.15 10.97
N SER A 138 10.66 3.76 11.42
CA SER A 138 11.96 3.09 11.53
C SER A 138 11.91 1.81 12.38
N GLY A 139 11.05 1.74 13.41
CA GLY A 139 10.85 0.53 14.22
C GLY A 139 10.18 -0.62 13.47
N GLN A 140 9.45 -0.31 12.39
CA GLN A 140 8.70 -1.28 11.60
C GLN A 140 9.45 -1.76 10.36
N ILE A 141 10.45 -1.02 9.86
CA ILE A 141 11.11 -1.35 8.59
C ILE A 141 11.81 -2.72 8.62
N GLY A 142 12.29 -3.15 9.78
CA GLY A 142 12.87 -4.48 9.98
C GLY A 142 11.85 -5.60 10.19
N HIS A 143 10.55 -5.34 10.07
CA HIS A 143 9.54 -6.33 10.38
C HIS A 143 9.39 -7.38 9.26
N PRO A 144 9.47 -8.70 9.54
CA PRO A 144 9.37 -9.74 8.51
C PRO A 144 8.12 -9.65 7.64
N GLY A 145 6.98 -9.24 8.20
CA GLY A 145 5.71 -9.13 7.49
C GLY A 145 5.66 -8.10 6.35
N LEU A 146 6.65 -7.20 6.25
CA LEU A 146 6.86 -6.30 5.11
C LEU A 146 7.65 -6.95 3.97
N TRP A 147 8.47 -7.96 4.26
CA TRP A 147 9.48 -8.48 3.32
C TRP A 147 9.22 -9.92 2.90
N GLN A 148 8.58 -10.72 3.76
CA GLN A 148 8.41 -12.15 3.52
C GLN A 148 7.07 -12.68 4.07
N ALA A 149 6.67 -13.81 3.51
CA ALA A 149 5.60 -14.66 4.01
C ALA A 149 6.12 -16.11 4.18
N PRO A 150 5.58 -16.90 5.14
CA PRO A 150 4.60 -16.49 6.14
C PRO A 150 5.20 -15.52 7.18
N PHE A 151 4.33 -14.85 7.92
CA PHE A 151 4.69 -13.92 8.99
C PHE A 151 3.85 -14.24 10.22
N ASP A 152 4.31 -13.82 11.40
CA ASP A 152 3.58 -13.90 12.66
C ASP A 152 3.54 -12.52 13.33
N GLY A 153 2.59 -12.36 14.26
CA GLY A 153 2.48 -11.15 15.08
C GLY A 153 1.90 -9.93 14.35
N PHE A 154 2.38 -8.75 14.73
CA PHE A 154 1.91 -7.48 14.19
C PHE A 154 2.17 -7.39 12.69
N ARG A 155 1.09 -7.26 11.92
CA ARG A 155 1.16 -6.99 10.50
C ARG A 155 -0.12 -6.26 10.10
N PRO A 156 -0.07 -4.94 9.97
CA PRO A 156 -1.17 -4.16 9.43
C PRO A 156 -1.66 -4.76 8.10
N TRP A 157 -2.98 -4.85 7.97
CA TRP A 157 -3.64 -5.41 6.79
C TRP A 157 -3.22 -4.67 5.51
N TYR A 158 -3.09 -3.35 5.60
CA TYR A 158 -2.68 -2.52 4.47
C TYR A 158 -1.19 -2.66 4.09
N TRP A 159 -0.36 -3.42 4.81
CA TRP A 159 1.03 -3.59 4.40
C TRP A 159 1.16 -4.49 3.15
N PRO A 160 1.93 -4.09 2.13
CA PRO A 160 2.33 -5.00 1.06
C PRO A 160 3.38 -6.01 1.54
N LEU A 161 3.68 -7.01 0.71
CA LEU A 161 5.04 -7.53 0.66
C LEU A 161 5.85 -6.69 -0.32
N ILE A 162 6.82 -5.94 0.18
CA ILE A 162 7.62 -4.98 -0.58
C ILE A 162 8.24 -5.61 -1.85
N PRO A 163 8.84 -6.83 -1.80
CA PRO A 163 9.38 -7.44 -3.02
C PRO A 163 8.33 -7.67 -4.11
N ASN A 164 7.12 -8.07 -3.73
CA ASN A 164 6.02 -8.29 -4.68
C ASN A 164 5.51 -6.95 -5.21
N ALA A 165 5.23 -6.00 -4.31
CA ALA A 165 4.74 -4.68 -4.67
C ALA A 165 5.69 -3.93 -5.61
N ASN A 166 7.00 -4.11 -5.49
CA ASN A 166 7.96 -3.59 -6.46
C ASN A 166 7.78 -4.22 -7.85
N ASN A 167 7.75 -5.55 -7.94
CA ASN A 167 7.60 -6.25 -9.22
C ASN A 167 6.27 -5.91 -9.90
N ASP A 168 5.22 -5.84 -9.09
CA ASP A 168 3.87 -5.47 -9.49
C ASP A 168 3.83 -4.03 -10.01
N LEU A 169 4.50 -3.09 -9.33
CA LEU A 169 4.62 -1.71 -9.77
C LEU A 169 5.26 -1.61 -11.16
N GLU A 170 6.33 -2.36 -11.46
CA GLU A 170 6.91 -2.39 -12.80
C GLU A 170 5.90 -2.82 -13.87
N GLN A 171 5.05 -3.80 -13.57
CA GLN A 171 3.97 -4.20 -14.47
C GLN A 171 2.92 -3.11 -14.61
N CYS A 172 2.52 -2.44 -13.52
CA CYS A 172 1.63 -1.28 -13.58
C CYS A 172 2.20 -0.15 -14.45
N VAL A 173 3.51 0.12 -14.38
CA VAL A 173 4.16 1.12 -15.26
C VAL A 173 4.00 0.72 -16.72
N ARG A 174 4.26 -0.55 -17.07
CA ARG A 174 4.09 -1.06 -18.44
C ARG A 174 2.66 -0.91 -18.93
N ASP A 175 1.69 -1.31 -18.11
CA ASP A 175 0.27 -1.14 -18.42
C ASP A 175 -0.07 0.33 -18.74
N VAL A 176 0.42 1.28 -17.95
CA VAL A 176 0.17 2.71 -18.17
C VAL A 176 0.92 3.23 -19.39
N GLN A 177 2.14 2.80 -19.67
CA GLN A 177 2.88 3.19 -20.88
C GLN A 177 2.08 2.85 -22.15
N GLU A 178 1.44 1.68 -22.17
CA GLU A 178 0.61 1.21 -23.28
C GLU A 178 -0.77 1.88 -23.33
N ASN A 179 -1.24 2.44 -22.21
CA ASN A 179 -2.60 2.96 -22.04
C ASN A 179 -2.62 4.41 -21.53
N LEU A 180 -1.59 5.21 -21.80
CA LEU A 180 -1.40 6.52 -21.16
C LEU A 180 -2.57 7.48 -21.40
N ASP A 181 -3.22 7.37 -22.56
CA ASP A 181 -4.36 8.19 -22.97
C ASP A 181 -5.72 7.48 -22.77
N ALA A 182 -5.73 6.32 -22.10
CA ALA A 182 -6.96 5.61 -21.75
C ALA A 182 -7.59 6.20 -20.46
N PRO A 183 -8.93 6.32 -20.37
CA PRO A 183 -9.59 6.72 -19.13
C PRO A 183 -9.34 5.70 -18.01
N ILE A 184 -8.93 6.19 -16.84
CA ILE A 184 -8.49 5.36 -15.70
C ILE A 184 -9.62 4.42 -15.25
N LEU A 185 -10.83 4.95 -15.06
CA LEU A 185 -11.95 4.14 -14.57
C LEU A 185 -12.37 3.05 -15.56
N SER A 186 -12.34 3.35 -16.85
CA SER A 186 -12.64 2.36 -17.89
C SER A 186 -11.55 1.28 -17.97
N PHE A 187 -10.27 1.66 -17.84
CA PHE A 187 -9.16 0.71 -17.82
C PHE A 187 -9.30 -0.34 -16.69
N PHE A 188 -9.80 0.07 -15.52
CA PHE A 188 -10.04 -0.82 -14.38
C PHE A 188 -11.47 -1.39 -14.30
N GLU A 189 -12.32 -1.18 -15.31
CA GLU A 189 -13.73 -1.59 -15.28
C GLU A 189 -14.46 -1.07 -14.01
N LEU A 190 -14.06 0.11 -13.51
CA LEU A 190 -14.63 0.79 -12.33
C LEU A 190 -15.76 1.76 -12.71
N ASP A 191 -15.86 2.11 -14.00
CA ASP A 191 -16.95 2.90 -14.57
C ASP A 191 -18.32 2.27 -14.32
N ARG A 192 -18.41 0.93 -14.34
CA ARG A 192 -19.65 0.19 -14.03
C ARG A 192 -20.12 0.31 -12.57
N VAL A 193 -19.22 0.69 -11.67
CA VAL A 193 -19.47 0.87 -10.22
C VAL A 193 -19.19 2.29 -9.75
N ILE A 194 -19.21 3.27 -10.66
CA ILE A 194 -18.83 4.66 -10.37
C ILE A 194 -19.61 5.30 -9.22
N ASP A 195 -20.90 4.97 -9.09
CA ASP A 195 -21.76 5.50 -8.04
C ASP A 195 -21.32 5.04 -6.63
N TRP A 196 -20.56 3.95 -6.56
CA TRP A 196 -20.00 3.39 -5.32
C TRP A 196 -18.62 3.96 -5.00
N LEU A 197 -17.99 4.69 -5.91
CA LEU A 197 -16.68 5.28 -5.67
C LEU A 197 -16.75 6.29 -4.51
N PRO A 198 -15.86 6.14 -3.50
CA PRO A 198 -15.73 7.12 -2.44
C PRO A 198 -15.52 8.53 -3.02
N ARG A 199 -16.14 9.53 -2.40
CA ARG A 199 -15.96 10.92 -2.86
C ARG A 199 -14.49 11.36 -2.91
N PRO A 200 -13.63 11.03 -1.92
CA PRO A 200 -12.21 11.38 -1.98
C PRO A 200 -11.49 10.85 -3.23
N VAL A 201 -11.91 9.70 -3.77
CA VAL A 201 -11.34 9.11 -4.99
C VAL A 201 -11.71 9.96 -6.21
N ARG A 202 -12.99 10.34 -6.33
CA ARG A 202 -13.47 11.22 -7.41
C ARG A 202 -12.78 12.58 -7.36
N ASP A 203 -12.76 13.20 -6.18
CA ASP A 203 -12.11 14.49 -5.94
C ASP A 203 -10.60 14.42 -6.25
N PHE A 204 -9.95 13.29 -5.97
CA PHE A 204 -8.54 13.07 -6.27
C PHE A 204 -8.28 12.95 -7.78
N LEU A 205 -9.10 12.21 -8.52
CA LEU A 205 -8.96 12.07 -9.98
C LEU A 205 -9.26 13.39 -10.71
N GLU A 206 -10.28 14.13 -10.27
CA GLU A 206 -10.72 15.39 -10.88
C GLU A 206 -9.87 16.61 -10.47
N ARG A 207 -8.96 16.46 -9.49
CA ARG A 207 -8.18 17.56 -8.94
C ARG A 207 -7.45 18.33 -10.06
N GLY A 208 -7.68 19.64 -10.13
CA GLY A 208 -7.03 20.49 -11.14
C GLY A 208 -7.59 20.39 -12.56
N GLN A 209 -8.53 19.48 -12.82
CA GLN A 209 -9.26 19.35 -14.08
C GLN A 209 -10.36 20.42 -14.14
N LYS A 210 -10.41 21.21 -15.22
CA LYS A 210 -11.42 22.27 -15.36
C LYS A 210 -12.69 21.82 -16.07
N SER A 211 -12.59 20.81 -16.93
CA SER A 211 -13.66 20.43 -17.87
C SER A 211 -13.88 18.93 -18.01
N LYS A 212 -13.06 18.10 -17.34
CA LYS A 212 -13.18 16.64 -17.36
C LYS A 212 -13.79 16.19 -16.04
N ARG A 213 -14.70 15.22 -16.13
CA ARG A 213 -15.20 14.49 -14.97
C ARG A 213 -14.33 13.25 -14.76
N CYS A 214 -14.40 12.62 -13.59
CA CYS A 214 -13.57 11.47 -13.22
C CYS A 214 -13.63 10.32 -14.24
N GLU A 215 -14.77 10.15 -14.92
CA GLU A 215 -15.00 9.19 -16.00
C GLU A 215 -14.06 9.37 -17.19
N ASP A 216 -13.70 10.62 -17.47
CA ASP A 216 -12.95 11.02 -18.67
C ASP A 216 -11.47 11.28 -18.39
N VAL A 217 -11.04 11.20 -17.13
CA VAL A 217 -9.66 11.44 -16.72
C VAL A 217 -8.80 10.26 -17.17
N THR A 218 -7.84 10.55 -18.06
CA THR A 218 -6.84 9.56 -18.52
C THR A 218 -5.66 9.49 -17.56
N PHE A 219 -4.80 8.46 -17.72
CA PHE A 219 -3.55 8.39 -16.95
C PHE A 219 -2.64 9.60 -17.19
N ARG A 220 -2.60 10.14 -18.41
CA ARG A 220 -1.86 11.38 -18.73
C ARG A 220 -2.44 12.58 -17.99
N ASP A 221 -3.75 12.79 -18.12
CA ASP A 221 -4.43 13.92 -17.49
C ASP A 221 -4.21 13.91 -15.97
N PHE A 222 -4.32 12.72 -15.37
CA PHE A 222 -4.08 12.53 -13.96
C PHE A 222 -2.65 12.89 -13.57
N ALA A 223 -1.65 12.39 -14.31
CA ALA A 223 -0.24 12.70 -14.05
C ALA A 223 0.02 14.22 -14.12
N GLU A 224 -0.52 14.88 -15.13
CA GLU A 224 -0.23 16.28 -15.46
C GLU A 224 -0.92 17.28 -14.53
N TYR A 225 -2.14 16.98 -14.08
CA TYR A 225 -2.98 17.95 -13.37
C TYR A 225 -3.39 17.53 -11.97
N SER A 226 -3.59 16.23 -11.74
CA SER A 226 -4.25 15.71 -10.53
C SER A 226 -3.26 15.10 -9.52
N SER A 227 -2.16 14.53 -10.01
CA SER A 227 -1.20 13.74 -9.22
C SER A 227 -0.40 14.54 -8.20
N GLY A 228 -0.34 15.86 -8.36
CA GLY A 228 0.49 16.77 -7.57
C GLY A 228 1.83 17.15 -8.21
N VAL A 229 2.09 16.73 -9.46
CA VAL A 229 3.30 17.13 -10.19
C VAL A 229 3.35 18.65 -10.39
N ASP A 230 4.50 19.27 -10.09
CA ASP A 230 4.74 20.68 -10.38
C ASP A 230 4.64 20.90 -11.89
N ARG A 231 3.74 21.79 -12.32
CA ARG A 231 3.51 22.11 -13.74
C ARG A 231 4.78 22.60 -14.45
N LYS A 232 5.75 23.13 -13.71
CA LYS A 232 7.03 23.56 -14.27
C LYS A 232 7.97 22.39 -14.56
N ASP A 233 7.74 21.21 -14.01
CA ASP A 233 8.70 20.12 -14.02
C ASP A 233 8.65 19.24 -15.28
N GLY A 234 7.67 19.46 -16.18
CA GLY A 234 7.61 18.90 -17.54
C GLY A 234 8.08 17.46 -17.67
N LEU A 235 7.17 16.49 -17.72
CA LEU A 235 7.55 15.08 -17.76
C LEU A 235 7.46 14.48 -19.17
N THR A 236 8.32 13.49 -19.44
CA THR A 236 8.20 12.62 -20.63
C THR A 236 7.04 11.62 -20.46
N PRO A 237 6.53 11.01 -21.55
CA PRO A 237 5.50 9.98 -21.46
C PRO A 237 5.84 8.81 -20.51
N ASP A 238 7.10 8.38 -20.50
CA ASP A 238 7.59 7.33 -19.61
C ASP A 238 7.55 7.74 -18.13
N GLN A 239 7.96 8.97 -17.83
CA GLN A 239 7.86 9.54 -16.48
C GLN A 239 6.40 9.73 -16.05
N PHE A 240 5.52 10.18 -16.95
CA PHE A 240 4.09 10.25 -16.66
C PHE A 240 3.51 8.87 -16.34
N ALA A 241 3.91 7.83 -17.08
CA ALA A 241 3.47 6.47 -16.79
C ALA A 241 3.92 5.98 -15.41
N ARG A 242 5.18 6.22 -15.04
CA ARG A 242 5.70 5.89 -13.70
C ARG A 242 4.94 6.60 -12.58
N VAL A 243 4.80 7.92 -12.71
CA VAL A 243 4.07 8.73 -11.72
C VAL A 243 2.64 8.24 -11.60
N SER A 244 1.93 8.09 -12.72
CA SER A 244 0.53 7.65 -12.69
C SER A 244 0.35 6.25 -12.12
N ALA A 245 1.19 5.29 -12.51
CA ALA A 245 1.12 3.93 -11.99
C ALA A 245 1.27 3.91 -10.47
N ALA A 246 2.35 4.50 -9.92
CA ALA A 246 2.60 4.53 -8.48
C ALA A 246 1.43 5.16 -7.71
N ARG A 247 0.95 6.32 -8.17
CA ARG A 247 -0.08 7.09 -7.48
C ARG A 247 -1.46 6.42 -7.55
N ILE A 248 -1.76 5.72 -8.65
CA ILE A 248 -2.99 4.94 -8.79
C ILE A 248 -2.92 3.63 -7.99
N VAL A 249 -1.77 2.96 -7.93
CA VAL A 249 -1.57 1.82 -7.01
C VAL A 249 -1.85 2.23 -5.57
N THR A 250 -1.31 3.37 -5.12
CA THR A 250 -1.59 3.93 -3.79
C THR A 250 -3.08 4.22 -3.60
N LEU A 251 -3.74 4.84 -4.59
CA LEU A 251 -5.19 5.11 -4.54
C LEU A 251 -6.01 3.83 -4.39
N LEU A 252 -5.70 2.79 -5.16
CA LEU A 252 -6.40 1.50 -5.13
C LEU A 252 -6.22 0.81 -3.78
N ASN A 253 -4.98 0.72 -3.28
CA ASN A 253 -4.65 -0.06 -2.08
C ASN A 253 -4.87 0.68 -0.76
N LEU A 254 -4.76 2.00 -0.73
CA LEU A 254 -4.82 2.79 0.50
C LEU A 254 -6.07 3.68 0.61
N ILE A 255 -6.95 3.68 -0.40
CA ILE A 255 -8.29 4.30 -0.30
C ILE A 255 -9.39 3.35 -0.77
N ILE A 256 -9.35 2.89 -2.03
CA ILE A 256 -10.49 2.15 -2.59
C ILE A 256 -10.72 0.82 -1.86
N LEU A 257 -9.65 0.04 -1.68
CA LEU A 257 -9.74 -1.27 -1.03
C LEU A 257 -10.09 -1.17 0.46
N PRO A 258 -9.49 -0.27 1.28
CA PRO A 258 -9.88 -0.10 2.69
C PRO A 258 -11.35 0.28 2.91
N GLU A 259 -11.92 1.05 1.98
CA GLU A 259 -13.34 1.46 2.03
C GLU A 259 -14.30 0.28 1.89
N GLN A 260 -13.90 -0.78 1.17
CA GLN A 260 -14.68 -2.01 0.96
C GLN A 260 -16.03 -1.82 0.25
N SER A 261 -16.34 -0.60 -0.20
CA SER A 261 -17.60 -0.28 -0.90
C SER A 261 -17.57 -0.64 -2.38
N VAL A 262 -16.38 -0.68 -2.98
CA VAL A 262 -16.17 -0.93 -4.41
C VAL A 262 -15.45 -2.25 -4.61
N LEU A 263 -14.29 -2.39 -3.96
CA LEU A 263 -13.48 -3.60 -3.97
C LEU A 263 -13.42 -4.15 -2.56
N VAL A 264 -13.54 -5.45 -2.39
CA VAL A 264 -13.37 -6.15 -1.11
C VAL A 264 -12.36 -7.28 -1.29
N ASP A 265 -11.47 -7.49 -0.32
CA ASP A 265 -10.54 -8.61 -0.33
C ASP A 265 -11.09 -9.82 0.45
N ALA A 266 -10.35 -10.93 0.44
CA ALA A 266 -10.88 -12.22 0.90
C ALA A 266 -11.25 -12.24 2.39
N PRO A 267 -10.40 -11.80 3.34
CA PRO A 267 -10.76 -11.81 4.76
C PRO A 267 -12.02 -10.99 5.04
N HIS A 268 -12.14 -9.82 4.43
CA HIS A 268 -13.31 -8.98 4.62
C HIS A 268 -14.56 -9.54 3.94
N LEU A 269 -14.41 -10.17 2.78
CA LEU A 269 -15.49 -10.83 2.09
C LEU A 269 -16.07 -11.97 2.94
N VAL A 270 -15.24 -12.89 3.42
CA VAL A 270 -15.72 -14.04 4.23
C VAL A 270 -16.18 -13.64 5.62
N SER A 271 -15.69 -12.52 6.16
CA SER A 271 -16.24 -11.94 7.40
C SER A 271 -17.71 -11.55 7.28
N ARG A 272 -18.21 -11.35 6.04
CA ARG A 272 -19.60 -10.99 5.74
C ARG A 272 -20.37 -12.16 5.18
N PHE A 273 -19.74 -12.95 4.31
CA PHE A 273 -20.33 -14.10 3.62
C PHE A 273 -19.51 -15.38 3.92
N PRO A 274 -19.61 -15.93 5.14
CA PRO A 274 -18.90 -17.15 5.53
C PRO A 274 -19.17 -18.36 4.64
N SER A 275 -20.37 -18.43 4.04
CA SER A 275 -20.77 -19.51 3.13
C SER A 275 -19.88 -19.64 1.89
N LEU A 276 -19.13 -18.58 1.56
CA LEU A 276 -18.20 -18.57 0.42
C LEU A 276 -16.94 -19.41 0.66
N ILE A 277 -16.65 -19.85 1.89
CA ILE A 277 -15.49 -20.68 2.20
C ILE A 277 -15.74 -22.12 1.73
N GLN A 278 -14.94 -22.60 0.77
CA GLN A 278 -15.02 -23.98 0.31
C GLN A 278 -14.64 -24.96 1.42
N GLY A 279 -15.42 -26.04 1.58
CA GLY A 279 -15.20 -27.04 2.63
C GLY A 279 -15.70 -26.64 4.02
N GLY A 280 -16.28 -25.45 4.17
CA GLY A 280 -16.89 -24.95 5.41
C GLY A 280 -15.95 -24.14 6.30
N GLY A 281 -16.52 -23.23 7.09
CA GLY A 281 -15.79 -22.26 7.92
C GLY A 281 -15.63 -22.63 9.40
N ALA A 282 -15.66 -23.92 9.76
CA ALA A 282 -15.59 -24.33 11.17
C ALA A 282 -14.19 -24.17 11.80
N ASP A 283 -13.12 -24.23 10.99
CA ASP A 283 -11.73 -24.17 11.44
C ASP A 283 -11.11 -22.80 11.15
N ILE A 284 -10.66 -22.09 12.18
CA ILE A 284 -10.02 -20.77 12.08
C ILE A 284 -8.77 -20.78 11.20
N GLU A 285 -8.07 -21.91 11.08
CA GLU A 285 -6.88 -21.98 10.22
C GLU A 285 -7.24 -21.85 8.74
N VAL A 286 -8.43 -22.32 8.34
CA VAL A 286 -8.96 -22.09 6.98
C VAL A 286 -9.19 -20.59 6.77
N TRP A 287 -9.77 -19.89 7.75
CA TRP A 287 -9.96 -18.45 7.69
C TRP A 287 -8.63 -17.69 7.60
N ASN A 288 -7.64 -18.07 8.41
CA ASN A 288 -6.31 -17.44 8.41
C ASN A 288 -5.53 -17.70 7.13
N SER A 289 -5.77 -18.82 6.44
CA SER A 289 -5.15 -19.06 5.13
C SER A 289 -5.60 -18.06 4.05
N LEU A 290 -6.82 -17.50 4.17
CA LEU A 290 -7.33 -16.43 3.30
C LEU A 290 -6.65 -15.08 3.55
N CYS A 291 -5.94 -14.91 4.67
CA CYS A 291 -5.27 -13.66 5.02
C CYS A 291 -3.88 -13.49 4.37
N ASN A 292 -3.37 -14.52 3.70
CA ASN A 292 -2.07 -14.48 3.04
C ASN A 292 -2.11 -13.56 1.80
N PRO A 293 -1.37 -12.43 1.79
CA PRO A 293 -1.40 -11.48 0.67
C PRO A 293 -0.76 -12.03 -0.62
N VAL A 294 -0.02 -13.14 -0.56
CA VAL A 294 0.77 -13.67 -1.70
C VAL A 294 0.06 -14.81 -2.43
N SER A 295 -0.90 -15.47 -1.77
CA SER A 295 -1.36 -16.75 -2.25
C SER A 295 -2.39 -16.60 -3.36
N GLN A 296 -2.02 -16.99 -4.58
CA GLN A 296 -2.97 -17.24 -5.68
C GLN A 296 -3.96 -18.36 -5.31
N GLU A 297 -3.67 -19.15 -4.28
CA GLU A 297 -4.54 -20.22 -3.79
C GLU A 297 -5.74 -19.67 -2.99
N VAL A 298 -5.74 -18.39 -2.58
CA VAL A 298 -6.89 -17.77 -1.90
C VAL A 298 -8.17 -17.94 -2.73
N SER A 299 -8.09 -17.70 -4.04
CA SER A 299 -9.25 -17.88 -4.95
C SER A 299 -9.68 -19.35 -5.09
N GLY A 300 -8.81 -20.31 -4.73
CA GLY A 300 -9.15 -21.75 -4.68
C GLY A 300 -9.83 -22.17 -3.37
N LEU A 301 -9.76 -21.34 -2.33
CA LEU A 301 -10.42 -21.57 -1.04
C LEU A 301 -11.82 -20.95 -0.98
N LEU A 302 -12.17 -20.14 -1.97
CA LEU A 302 -13.46 -19.46 -2.08
C LEU A 302 -14.32 -20.07 -3.20
N ASP A 303 -15.63 -19.92 -3.11
CA ASP A 303 -16.60 -20.41 -4.11
C ASP A 303 -16.18 -20.05 -5.56
N GLU A 304 -16.20 -21.03 -6.47
CA GLU A 304 -15.78 -20.84 -7.87
C GLU A 304 -16.63 -19.79 -8.61
N GLY A 305 -17.88 -19.61 -8.21
CA GLY A 305 -18.81 -18.61 -8.73
C GLY A 305 -18.31 -17.18 -8.54
N LEU A 306 -17.40 -16.92 -7.59
CA LEU A 306 -16.83 -15.59 -7.37
C LEU A 306 -15.85 -15.15 -8.45
N ARG A 307 -15.30 -16.06 -9.26
CA ARG A 307 -14.31 -15.71 -10.30
C ARG A 307 -14.84 -14.67 -11.29
N GLN A 308 -16.14 -14.63 -11.52
CA GLN A 308 -16.76 -13.65 -12.42
C GLN A 308 -16.70 -12.21 -11.86
N TYR A 309 -16.58 -12.07 -10.54
CA TYR A 309 -16.51 -10.79 -9.82
C TYR A 309 -15.08 -10.40 -9.44
N GLU A 310 -14.07 -11.18 -9.83
CA GLU A 310 -12.68 -10.93 -9.48
C GLU A 310 -12.13 -9.69 -10.19
N PHE A 311 -11.34 -8.90 -9.48
CA PHE A 311 -10.60 -7.80 -10.05
C PHE A 311 -9.45 -8.32 -10.92
N ARG A 312 -9.66 -8.31 -12.24
CA ARG A 312 -8.79 -8.99 -13.22
C ARG A 312 -7.34 -8.50 -13.28
N ARG A 313 -7.08 -7.26 -12.85
CA ARG A 313 -5.75 -6.65 -12.87
C ARG A 313 -5.08 -6.80 -11.52
N SER A 314 -4.93 -8.04 -11.06
CA SER A 314 -4.54 -8.34 -9.69
C SER A 314 -3.21 -7.73 -9.28
N HIS A 315 -2.24 -7.53 -10.19
CA HIS A 315 -0.96 -6.85 -9.90
C HIS A 315 -1.10 -5.36 -9.56
N TRP A 316 -2.28 -4.75 -9.71
CA TRP A 316 -2.53 -3.40 -9.20
C TRP A 316 -2.92 -3.36 -7.72
N LEU A 317 -3.18 -4.52 -7.12
CA LEU A 317 -3.57 -4.68 -5.72
C LEU A 317 -2.56 -5.57 -5.01
N TRP A 318 -2.29 -5.28 -3.75
CA TRP A 318 -1.39 -6.10 -2.93
C TRP A 318 -2.05 -7.39 -2.43
N ARG A 319 -3.34 -7.57 -2.71
CA ARG A 319 -4.19 -8.69 -2.29
C ARG A 319 -5.25 -8.94 -3.36
N PRO A 320 -5.70 -10.20 -3.54
CA PRO A 320 -6.87 -10.50 -4.37
C PRO A 320 -8.10 -9.73 -3.87
N ALA A 321 -8.89 -9.20 -4.80
CA ALA A 321 -10.11 -8.46 -4.49
C ALA A 321 -11.20 -8.72 -5.52
N TRP A 322 -12.44 -8.42 -5.11
CA TRP A 322 -13.63 -8.60 -5.91
C TRP A 322 -14.53 -7.37 -5.88
N TYR A 323 -15.36 -7.19 -6.90
CA TYR A 323 -16.31 -6.08 -7.00
C TYR A 323 -17.48 -6.27 -6.02
N TRP A 324 -17.41 -5.59 -4.89
CA TRP A 324 -18.42 -5.67 -3.83
C TRP A 324 -19.85 -5.39 -4.31
N PRO A 325 -20.13 -4.35 -5.13
CA PRO A 325 -21.50 -4.05 -5.57
C PRO A 325 -22.19 -5.17 -6.36
N GLU A 326 -21.39 -6.05 -6.98
CA GLU A 326 -21.90 -7.18 -7.76
C GLU A 326 -22.18 -8.38 -6.84
N ILE A 327 -21.20 -8.72 -5.99
CA ILE A 327 -21.33 -9.81 -5.00
C ILE A 327 -22.49 -9.54 -4.03
N SER A 328 -22.62 -8.31 -3.52
CA SER A 328 -23.62 -7.98 -2.50
C SER A 328 -25.08 -8.06 -3.00
N ARG A 329 -25.29 -8.39 -4.28
CA ARG A 329 -26.58 -8.53 -4.94
C ARG A 329 -26.78 -9.93 -5.54
N ASP A 330 -25.82 -10.83 -5.38
CA ASP A 330 -25.90 -12.18 -5.92
C ASP A 330 -26.73 -13.07 -4.99
N GLU A 331 -27.97 -13.35 -5.41
CA GLU A 331 -28.92 -14.21 -4.68
C GLU A 331 -28.49 -15.69 -4.65
N SER A 332 -27.40 -16.08 -5.33
CA SER A 332 -26.82 -17.42 -5.14
C SER A 332 -26.06 -17.55 -3.81
N ILE A 333 -25.68 -16.42 -3.19
CA ILE A 333 -24.98 -16.38 -1.90
C ILE A 333 -25.99 -16.50 -0.76
N VAL A 334 -25.74 -17.43 0.17
CA VAL A 334 -26.66 -17.77 1.26
C VAL A 334 -27.06 -16.54 2.08
N GLU A 335 -26.07 -15.73 2.48
CA GLU A 335 -26.28 -14.55 3.32
C GLU A 335 -26.97 -13.39 2.59
N VAL A 336 -26.97 -13.38 1.26
CA VAL A 336 -27.71 -12.39 0.45
C VAL A 336 -29.16 -12.84 0.30
N ASN A 337 -29.38 -14.12 -0.01
CA ASN A 337 -30.71 -14.69 -0.22
C ASN A 337 -31.52 -14.89 1.07
N ASP A 338 -30.88 -15.36 2.14
CA ASP A 338 -31.49 -15.53 3.46
C ASP A 338 -30.54 -15.05 4.59
N PRO A 339 -30.47 -13.72 4.81
CA PRO A 339 -29.57 -13.14 5.81
C PRO A 339 -29.80 -13.63 7.25
N TRP A 340 -31.00 -14.16 7.55
CA TRP A 340 -31.37 -14.62 8.88
C TRP A 340 -30.98 -16.07 9.14
N ALA A 341 -30.69 -16.84 8.09
CA ALA A 341 -30.20 -18.21 8.17
C ALA A 341 -28.67 -18.31 8.23
N ALA A 342 -27.97 -17.19 8.08
CA ALA A 342 -26.51 -17.14 8.14
C ALA A 342 -25.99 -17.66 9.50
N GLU A 343 -24.99 -18.53 9.46
CA GLU A 343 -24.35 -19.03 10.68
C GLU A 343 -23.61 -17.91 11.42
N GLU A 344 -23.76 -17.87 12.74
CA GLU A 344 -23.03 -16.92 13.57
C GLU A 344 -21.55 -17.33 13.67
N VAL A 345 -20.66 -16.46 13.18
CA VAL A 345 -19.22 -16.71 13.20
C VAL A 345 -18.62 -16.21 14.51
N SER A 346 -17.86 -17.07 15.17
CA SER A 346 -17.22 -16.76 16.47
C SER A 346 -15.86 -16.06 16.34
N TRP A 347 -15.48 -15.66 15.13
CA TRP A 347 -14.19 -15.07 14.78
C TRP A 347 -14.38 -13.73 14.09
N VAL A 348 -13.42 -12.82 14.26
CA VAL A 348 -13.38 -11.53 13.58
C VAL A 348 -11.98 -11.29 13.01
N PHE A 349 -11.90 -10.59 11.89
CA PHE A 349 -10.64 -10.21 11.28
C PHE A 349 -10.02 -9.00 11.99
N CYS A 350 -8.82 -9.16 12.54
CA CYS A 350 -8.05 -8.11 13.18
C CYS A 350 -7.08 -7.46 12.19
N GLU A 351 -7.28 -6.16 11.97
CA GLU A 351 -6.57 -5.35 10.98
C GLU A 351 -5.09 -5.14 11.32
N ASP A 352 -4.71 -5.18 12.59
CA ASP A 352 -3.35 -4.93 13.08
C ASP A 352 -2.42 -6.16 12.97
N ILE A 353 -3.00 -7.37 12.93
CA ILE A 353 -2.25 -8.63 12.79
C ILE A 353 -2.55 -9.37 11.49
N SER A 354 -3.45 -8.85 10.65
CA SER A 354 -3.94 -9.49 9.42
C SER A 354 -4.40 -10.93 9.63
N ARG A 355 -5.19 -11.20 10.69
CA ARG A 355 -5.64 -12.57 11.02
C ARG A 355 -7.02 -12.57 11.67
N PHE A 356 -7.71 -13.69 11.55
CA PHE A 356 -8.90 -14.00 12.32
C PHE A 356 -8.53 -14.45 13.73
N VAL A 357 -9.28 -13.93 14.70
CA VAL A 357 -9.17 -14.30 16.12
C VAL A 357 -10.57 -14.49 16.72
N PRO A 358 -10.70 -15.22 17.84
CA PRO A 358 -11.96 -15.25 18.59
C PRO A 358 -12.45 -13.85 18.92
N ILE A 359 -13.77 -13.62 18.83
CA ILE A 359 -14.36 -12.30 19.07
C ILE A 359 -14.05 -11.73 20.47
N ASP A 360 -13.83 -12.58 21.47
CA ASP A 360 -13.48 -12.19 22.84
C ASP A 360 -11.98 -11.86 23.05
N ALA A 361 -11.16 -12.07 22.02
CA ALA A 361 -9.76 -11.65 21.94
C ALA A 361 -9.57 -10.37 21.10
N ALA A 362 -10.66 -9.83 20.55
CA ALA A 362 -10.63 -8.66 19.69
C ALA A 362 -11.35 -7.46 20.34
N ARG A 363 -10.91 -6.26 19.96
CA ARG A 363 -11.59 -5.01 20.29
C ARG A 363 -12.04 -4.32 19.02
N GLU A 364 -13.29 -3.86 19.03
CA GLU A 364 -13.84 -3.07 17.94
C GLU A 364 -13.30 -1.63 17.96
N PHE A 365 -13.02 -1.08 16.78
CA PHE A 365 -12.82 0.34 16.55
C PHE A 365 -13.64 0.82 15.35
N ARG A 366 -13.81 2.14 15.26
CA ARG A 366 -14.48 2.79 14.13
C ARG A 366 -13.44 3.33 13.15
N ALA A 367 -13.33 2.68 11.99
CA ALA A 367 -12.48 3.14 10.89
C ALA A 367 -13.03 4.42 10.24
N VAL A 368 -12.13 5.22 9.68
CA VAL A 368 -12.47 6.47 8.97
C VAL A 368 -12.68 6.17 7.49
N VAL A 369 -13.71 5.37 7.24
CA VAL A 369 -14.18 5.00 5.90
C VAL A 369 -15.67 5.33 5.77
N SER A 370 -16.20 5.29 4.57
CA SER A 370 -17.62 5.49 4.32
C SER A 370 -18.44 4.29 4.86
N PRO A 371 -19.66 4.52 5.38
CA PRO A 371 -20.59 3.44 5.69
C PRO A 371 -20.85 2.54 4.45
N PRO A 372 -21.19 1.25 4.66
CA PRO A 372 -21.54 0.64 5.95
C PRO A 372 -20.36 0.04 6.71
N PHE A 373 -19.14 0.07 6.15
CA PHE A 373 -18.02 -0.73 6.64
C PHE A 373 -17.13 0.00 7.64
N ILE A 374 -17.72 0.72 8.58
CA ILE A 374 -16.96 1.52 9.56
C ILE A 374 -16.51 0.72 10.79
N ARG A 375 -17.13 -0.42 11.09
CA ARG A 375 -16.77 -1.25 12.25
C ARG A 375 -15.66 -2.22 11.84
N ARG A 376 -14.57 -2.20 12.59
CA ARG A 376 -13.36 -3.00 12.36
C ARG A 376 -12.81 -3.49 13.68
N PHE A 377 -11.90 -4.47 13.64
CA PHE A 377 -11.36 -5.08 14.83
C PHE A 377 -9.83 -5.01 14.84
N ILE A 378 -9.27 -4.92 16.03
CA ILE A 378 -7.85 -5.07 16.34
C ILE A 378 -7.72 -6.06 17.49
N LEU A 379 -6.51 -6.58 17.73
CA LEU A 379 -6.27 -7.45 18.88
C LEU A 379 -6.49 -6.68 20.19
N ASP A 380 -7.19 -7.30 21.15
CA ASP A 380 -7.37 -6.72 22.49
C ASP A 380 -6.23 -7.19 23.43
N ASN A 381 -5.16 -6.42 23.52
CA ASN A 381 -3.98 -6.78 24.33
C ASN A 381 -4.29 -6.96 25.82
N ASP A 382 -5.38 -6.36 26.31
CA ASP A 382 -5.78 -6.45 27.71
C ASP A 382 -6.66 -7.68 28.00
N SER A 383 -7.14 -8.37 26.96
CA SER A 383 -8.02 -9.54 27.12
C SER A 383 -7.24 -10.79 27.58
N PRO A 384 -7.74 -11.53 28.59
CA PRO A 384 -7.21 -12.85 28.94
C PRO A 384 -7.28 -13.86 27.79
N SER A 385 -8.24 -13.70 26.86
CA SER A 385 -8.35 -14.54 25.67
C SER A 385 -7.21 -14.28 24.69
N THR A 386 -6.77 -13.02 24.56
CA THR A 386 -5.57 -12.66 23.80
C THR A 386 -4.33 -13.32 24.36
N GLN A 387 -4.12 -13.27 25.68
CA GLN A 387 -2.95 -13.92 26.30
C GLN A 387 -2.94 -15.43 26.05
N ARG A 388 -4.10 -16.08 25.99
CA ARG A 388 -4.22 -17.50 25.63
C ARG A 388 -3.93 -17.74 24.15
N TYR A 389 -4.50 -16.92 23.28
CA TYR A 389 -4.29 -16.97 21.83
C TYR A 389 -2.80 -16.78 21.48
N VAL A 390 -2.17 -15.72 22.00
CA VAL A 390 -0.75 -15.41 21.80
C VAL A 390 0.16 -16.52 22.32
N ARG A 391 -0.17 -17.18 23.44
CA ARG A 391 0.61 -18.36 23.90
C ARG A 391 0.48 -19.58 23.01
N HIS A 392 -0.65 -19.72 22.31
CA HIS A 392 -0.91 -20.86 21.43
C HIS A 392 -0.23 -20.67 20.07
N VAL A 393 -0.28 -19.45 19.54
CA VAL A 393 0.24 -19.09 18.21
C VAL A 393 1.69 -18.60 18.27
N GLY A 394 2.08 -17.91 19.34
CA GLY A 394 3.37 -17.25 19.50
C GLY A 394 4.48 -18.17 20.01
N LYS A 395 5.25 -18.75 19.08
CA LYS A 395 6.56 -19.36 19.36
C LYS A 395 7.76 -18.62 18.74
N GLY A 396 7.63 -17.41 18.18
CA GLY A 396 8.83 -16.71 17.66
C GLY A 396 8.69 -15.25 17.22
N GLY A 397 8.99 -14.30 18.14
CA GLY A 397 9.49 -12.92 17.88
C GLY A 397 8.63 -11.94 17.05
N PRO A 398 9.09 -10.69 16.79
CA PRO A 398 9.88 -9.77 17.61
C PRO A 398 9.11 -8.49 18.04
N LEU A 399 7.79 -8.40 17.83
CA LEU A 399 6.99 -7.28 18.35
C LEU A 399 5.90 -7.80 19.28
N ASP A 400 6.09 -7.49 20.57
CA ASP A 400 5.04 -7.57 21.56
C ASP A 400 3.94 -6.57 21.14
N PRO A 401 2.69 -7.00 20.89
CA PRO A 401 1.58 -6.11 20.57
C PRO A 401 1.45 -4.93 21.54
N CYS A 402 1.97 -5.05 22.76
CA CYS A 402 2.05 -3.97 23.74
C CYS A 402 2.94 -2.76 23.32
N GLN A 403 3.67 -2.83 22.21
CA GLN A 403 4.49 -1.73 21.69
C GLN A 403 3.88 -1.00 20.48
N ILE A 404 2.61 -1.30 20.13
CA ILE A 404 1.91 -0.67 19.01
C ILE A 404 1.22 0.62 19.50
N ASP A 405 1.51 1.73 18.83
CA ASP A 405 0.82 3.00 19.05
C ASP A 405 -0.42 3.07 18.15
N TYR A 406 -1.60 2.82 18.71
CA TYR A 406 -2.87 2.95 17.98
C TYR A 406 -3.22 4.44 17.81
N VAL A 407 -3.08 4.95 16.58
CA VAL A 407 -3.22 6.37 16.28
C VAL A 407 -4.66 6.68 15.81
N PRO A 408 -5.46 7.43 16.58
CA PRO A 408 -6.78 7.88 16.14
C PRO A 408 -6.67 9.06 15.17
N LEU A 409 -7.71 9.27 14.36
CA LEU A 409 -7.76 10.41 13.42
C LEU A 409 -7.54 11.77 14.11
N SER A 410 -8.04 11.94 15.34
CA SER A 410 -7.89 13.18 16.10
C SER A 410 -6.43 13.55 16.37
N ALA A 411 -5.50 12.59 16.29
CA ALA A 411 -4.08 12.84 16.46
C ALA A 411 -3.38 13.31 15.18
N LEU A 412 -4.00 13.12 14.00
CA LEU A 412 -3.44 13.46 12.68
C LEU A 412 -3.80 14.88 12.20
N SER A 413 -4.59 15.63 12.98
CA SER A 413 -5.11 16.96 12.59
C SER A 413 -4.33 18.14 13.20
N MET A 414 -3.12 17.89 13.72
CA MET A 414 -2.19 18.91 14.23
C MET A 414 -1.02 19.05 13.26
#